data_AF-W9YG59-F1
#
_entry.id   AF-W9YG59-F1
#
_cell.length_a   1.000
_cell.length_b   1.000
_cell.length_c   1.000
_cell.angle_alpha   90.00
_cell.angle_beta   90.00
_cell.angle_gamma   90.00
#
_symmetry.space_group_name_H-M   'P 1'
#
loop_
_entity.id
_entity.type
_entity.pdbx_description
1 polymer ?
#
loop_
_entity_poly.entity_id
_entity_poly.type
_entity_poly.pdbx_seq_one_letter_code
_entity_poly.pdbx_strand_id
1 'polypeptide(L)'
;MEALTENAQQGSPLFAMLPAEIRGYIFELCLTSQDDGSKPYRADRIFYRPGYHYYQAINCDLLRTCRRIYRETRLLPVSVHEHIFWLFNGPWKSIGRLNRNTARWAAWYRSLTKDQRNAVQVVHIFVQQCYLESLGTFADLDPLCFQTRKLHLTIRHSDWWSWESPAESNDRLGICPWRVARTSCQQMLAEPPRPSVSYIKERMSPQTWGGQICQVPGLQMLEMEFETDEVKRAQLELVVQRAKSWVFPLCNQNVVLAWTGQLKESSWEGLRELKDDYQVLREQPVGDNLPRRKYYVVSMLWRASAIA
;
A
#
# COMPACT_ATOMS: atom_id res chain seq x y z
N MET A 1 -42.57 -2.32 -21.37
CA MET A 1 -41.45 -1.43 -21.00
C MET A 1 -40.48 -1.43 -22.17
N GLU A 2 -40.56 -0.42 -23.04
CA GLU A 2 -39.55 -0.24 -24.09
C GLU A 2 -38.18 -0.06 -23.43
N ALA A 3 -37.22 -0.87 -23.84
CA ALA A 3 -35.84 -0.70 -23.43
C ALA A 3 -35.39 0.68 -23.91
N LEU A 4 -35.27 1.65 -23.00
CA LEU A 4 -34.77 2.99 -23.27
C LEU A 4 -33.47 2.89 -24.07
N THR A 5 -33.58 3.14 -25.38
CA THR A 5 -32.46 3.07 -26.31
C THR A 5 -31.52 4.22 -25.96
N GLU A 6 -30.29 3.88 -25.60
CA GLU A 6 -29.31 4.86 -25.17
C GLU A 6 -28.86 5.71 -26.36
N ASN A 7 -28.88 7.03 -26.19
CA ASN A 7 -28.42 7.94 -27.23
C ASN A 7 -26.91 7.74 -27.48
N ALA A 8 -26.57 7.42 -28.73
CA ALA A 8 -25.19 7.18 -29.14
C ALA A 8 -24.31 8.44 -29.14
N GLN A 9 -24.82 9.64 -28.83
CA GLN A 9 -24.03 10.88 -28.74
C GLN A 9 -23.26 11.22 -30.04
N GLN A 10 -23.78 10.86 -31.21
CA GLN A 10 -23.12 11.11 -32.51
C GLN A 10 -22.98 12.60 -32.86
N GLY A 11 -23.67 13.50 -32.15
CA GLY A 11 -23.47 14.95 -32.26
C GLY A 11 -22.23 15.46 -31.53
N SER A 12 -21.57 14.63 -30.72
CA SER A 12 -20.34 14.99 -30.01
C SER A 12 -19.12 14.56 -30.84
N PRO A 13 -18.15 15.45 -31.13
CA PRO A 13 -16.90 15.08 -31.78
C PRO A 13 -16.14 13.98 -31.04
N LEU A 14 -16.27 13.94 -29.71
CA LEU A 14 -15.70 12.88 -28.88
C LEU A 14 -16.14 11.49 -29.35
N PHE A 15 -17.41 11.32 -29.70
CA PHE A 15 -17.98 10.02 -30.10
C PHE A 15 -18.06 9.81 -31.61
N ALA A 16 -18.15 10.90 -32.39
CA ALA A 16 -18.25 10.84 -33.84
C ALA A 16 -16.88 10.73 -34.54
N MET A 17 -15.82 11.31 -33.95
CA MET A 17 -14.50 11.37 -34.58
C MET A 17 -13.47 10.45 -33.91
N LEU A 18 -13.52 10.31 -32.59
CA LEU A 18 -12.50 9.54 -31.88
C LEU A 18 -12.88 8.05 -31.79
N PRO A 19 -11.96 7.13 -32.11
CA PRO A 19 -12.17 5.71 -31.90
C PRO A 19 -12.18 5.38 -30.39
N ALA A 20 -12.71 4.22 -30.04
CA ALA A 20 -12.97 3.84 -28.64
C ALA A 20 -11.69 3.80 -27.79
N GLU A 21 -10.59 3.40 -28.39
CA GLU A 21 -9.27 3.30 -27.77
C GLU A 21 -8.77 4.68 -27.33
N ILE A 22 -8.86 5.69 -28.21
CA ILE A 22 -8.44 7.05 -27.91
C ILE A 22 -9.35 7.68 -26.85
N ARG A 23 -10.66 7.44 -26.94
CA ARG A 23 -11.58 7.86 -25.86
C ARG A 23 -11.20 7.21 -24.53
N GLY A 24 -10.87 5.92 -24.53
CA GLY A 24 -10.41 5.19 -23.36
C GLY A 24 -9.21 5.85 -22.70
N TYR A 25 -8.19 6.22 -23.47
CA TYR A 25 -7.02 6.96 -22.95
C TYR A 25 -7.38 8.32 -22.37
N ILE A 26 -8.24 9.09 -23.05
CA ILE A 26 -8.70 10.39 -22.53
C ILE A 26 -9.44 10.18 -21.20
N PHE A 27 -10.34 9.21 -21.15
CA PHE A 27 -11.14 8.92 -19.95
C PHE A 27 -10.27 8.43 -18.79
N GLU A 28 -9.28 7.57 -19.05
CA GLU A 28 -8.31 7.14 -18.07
C GLU A 28 -7.57 8.35 -17.50
N LEU A 29 -6.95 9.19 -18.34
CA LEU A 29 -6.23 10.39 -17.89
C LEU A 29 -7.12 11.37 -17.11
N CYS A 30 -8.37 11.57 -17.53
CA CYS A 30 -9.31 12.45 -16.84
C CYS A 30 -9.77 11.89 -15.48
N LEU A 31 -9.83 10.57 -15.35
CA LEU A 31 -10.34 9.91 -14.15
C LEU A 31 -9.24 9.43 -13.22
N THR A 32 -7.96 9.43 -13.62
CA THR A 32 -6.82 9.18 -12.73
C THR A 32 -6.70 10.26 -11.66
N SER A 33 -6.35 9.85 -10.45
CA SER A 33 -6.24 10.71 -9.29
C SER A 33 -5.02 11.61 -9.44
N GLN A 34 -5.15 12.82 -8.92
CA GLN A 34 -4.11 13.82 -8.98
C GLN A 34 -3.93 14.47 -7.61
N ASP A 35 -2.75 15.03 -7.40
CA ASP A 35 -2.47 15.84 -6.22
C ASP A 35 -3.39 17.06 -6.19
N ASP A 36 -4.14 17.21 -5.10
CA ASP A 36 -4.93 18.41 -4.82
C ASP A 36 -3.99 19.48 -4.26
N GLY A 37 -3.47 20.35 -5.14
CA GLY A 37 -2.58 21.44 -4.78
C GLY A 37 -3.15 22.42 -3.74
N SER A 38 -4.47 22.43 -3.53
CA SER A 38 -5.11 23.23 -2.47
C SER A 38 -5.03 22.58 -1.08
N LYS A 39 -4.62 21.32 -1.01
CA LYS A 39 -4.51 20.53 0.22
C LYS A 39 -3.12 19.89 0.32
N PRO A 40 -2.06 20.68 0.52
CA PRO A 40 -0.74 20.13 0.84
C PRO A 40 -0.75 19.44 2.20
N TYR A 41 0.02 18.38 2.31
CA TYR A 41 0.46 17.84 3.59
C TYR A 41 1.52 18.77 4.19
N ARG A 42 1.55 18.81 5.52
CA ARG A 42 2.62 19.51 6.22
C ARG A 42 3.90 18.67 6.17
N ALA A 43 5.02 19.32 5.87
CA ALA A 43 6.33 18.68 5.75
C ALA A 43 6.85 18.05 7.07
N ASP A 44 6.31 18.48 8.22
CA ASP A 44 6.64 17.96 9.54
C ASP A 44 5.76 16.78 9.98
N ARG A 45 5.12 16.06 9.03
CA ARG A 45 4.28 14.89 9.31
C ARG A 45 4.98 13.59 9.00
N ILE A 46 4.70 12.56 9.81
CA ILE A 46 5.25 11.21 9.64
C ILE A 46 4.90 10.57 8.29
N PHE A 47 3.75 10.92 7.68
CA PHE A 47 3.36 10.44 6.35
C PHE A 47 3.89 11.30 5.20
N TYR A 48 4.55 12.43 5.48
CA TYR A 48 5.12 13.27 4.43
C TYR A 48 6.37 12.60 3.85
N ARG A 49 6.34 12.26 2.56
CA ARG A 49 7.42 11.58 1.86
C ARG A 49 7.30 11.76 0.34
N PRO A 50 8.34 11.44 -0.45
CA PRO A 50 8.28 11.54 -1.91
C PRO A 50 7.06 10.81 -2.50
N GLY A 51 6.31 11.49 -3.37
CA GLY A 51 5.08 10.99 -3.96
C GLY A 51 3.83 11.16 -3.08
N TYR A 52 3.97 11.59 -1.83
CA TYR A 52 2.88 11.80 -0.89
C TYR A 52 3.05 13.16 -0.22
N HIS A 53 2.83 14.23 -1.00
CA HIS A 53 2.92 15.61 -0.53
C HIS A 53 1.56 16.31 -0.46
N TYR A 54 0.51 15.74 -1.07
CA TYR A 54 -0.82 16.32 -1.14
C TYR A 54 -1.89 15.24 -0.93
N TYR A 55 -3.10 15.68 -0.56
CA TYR A 55 -4.26 14.80 -0.65
C TYR A 55 -4.55 14.51 -2.13
N GLN A 56 -4.95 13.28 -2.43
CA GLN A 56 -5.36 12.88 -3.77
C GLN A 56 -6.83 13.24 -4.02
N ALA A 57 -7.14 13.69 -5.23
CA ALA A 57 -8.50 13.96 -5.69
C ALA A 57 -8.78 13.22 -7.00
N ILE A 58 -10.00 12.69 -7.12
CA ILE A 58 -10.52 12.08 -8.35
C ILE A 58 -11.66 12.97 -8.84
N ASN A 59 -11.56 13.47 -10.08
CA ASN A 59 -12.62 14.26 -10.68
C ASN A 59 -13.67 13.35 -11.35
N CYS A 60 -14.81 13.16 -10.68
CA CYS A 60 -15.89 12.31 -11.18
C CYS A 60 -16.95 13.05 -12.02
N ASP A 61 -16.77 14.34 -12.33
CA ASP A 61 -17.77 15.13 -13.07
C ASP A 61 -18.01 14.58 -14.48
N LEU A 62 -16.96 14.02 -15.10
CA LEU A 62 -17.05 13.34 -16.39
C LEU A 62 -18.10 12.22 -16.38
N LEU A 63 -18.19 11.44 -15.29
CA LEU A 63 -19.16 10.34 -15.15
C LEU A 63 -20.61 10.82 -15.16
N ARG A 64 -20.83 12.10 -14.84
CA ARG A 64 -22.17 12.73 -14.76
C ARG A 64 -22.58 13.42 -16.06
N THR A 65 -21.72 13.42 -17.07
CA THR A 65 -21.95 14.15 -18.33
C THR A 65 -23.04 13.50 -19.18
N CYS A 66 -22.93 12.19 -19.46
CA CYS A 66 -23.97 11.44 -20.17
C CYS A 66 -23.88 9.93 -19.89
N ARG A 67 -24.97 9.21 -20.20
CA ARG A 67 -25.08 7.75 -19.97
C ARG A 67 -24.01 6.94 -20.71
N ARG A 68 -23.66 7.36 -21.95
CA ARG A 68 -22.65 6.68 -22.78
C ARG A 68 -21.26 6.76 -22.14
N ILE A 69 -20.86 7.95 -21.68
CA ILE A 69 -19.61 8.13 -20.92
C ILE A 69 -19.65 7.26 -19.66
N TYR A 70 -20.72 7.34 -18.87
CA TYR A 70 -20.84 6.53 -17.65
C TYR A 70 -20.66 5.04 -17.93
N ARG A 71 -21.27 4.49 -18.99
CA ARG A 71 -21.12 3.07 -19.34
C ARG A 71 -19.71 2.70 -19.75
N GLU A 72 -19.05 3.53 -20.57
CA GLU A 72 -17.66 3.29 -21.01
C GLU A 72 -16.66 3.40 -19.84
N THR A 73 -16.98 4.18 -18.79
CA THR A 73 -15.95 4.64 -17.82
C THR A 73 -16.22 4.38 -16.34
N ARG A 74 -17.42 3.94 -15.92
CA ARG A 74 -17.81 3.81 -14.49
C ARG A 74 -16.86 2.98 -13.62
N LEU A 75 -16.05 2.10 -14.22
CA LEU A 75 -15.07 1.27 -13.51
C LEU A 75 -13.68 1.90 -13.44
N LEU A 76 -13.36 2.87 -14.31
CA LEU A 76 -12.05 3.53 -14.35
C LEU A 76 -11.66 4.15 -13.01
N PRO A 77 -12.55 4.85 -12.26
CA PRO A 77 -12.20 5.37 -10.95
C PRO A 77 -11.75 4.30 -9.95
N VAL A 78 -12.05 3.03 -10.20
CA VAL A 78 -11.58 1.92 -9.37
C VAL A 78 -10.39 1.20 -10.01
N SER A 79 -10.37 1.03 -11.34
CA SER A 79 -9.34 0.21 -11.99
C SER A 79 -8.00 0.90 -12.23
N VAL A 80 -8.01 2.22 -12.45
CA VAL A 80 -6.78 2.94 -12.83
C VAL A 80 -5.99 3.44 -11.62
N HIS A 81 -6.54 3.28 -10.41
CA HIS A 81 -5.99 3.83 -9.19
C HIS A 81 -5.31 2.80 -8.32
N GLU A 82 -4.27 3.27 -7.64
CA GLU A 82 -3.76 2.67 -6.42
C GLU A 82 -4.64 3.07 -5.24
N HIS A 83 -5.28 2.08 -4.61
CA HIS A 83 -6.14 2.31 -3.43
C HIS A 83 -5.28 2.30 -2.17
N ILE A 84 -4.99 3.49 -1.63
CA ILE A 84 -4.04 3.69 -0.54
C ILE A 84 -4.75 3.64 0.82
N PHE A 85 -4.19 2.87 1.75
CA PHE A 85 -4.62 2.78 3.14
C PHE A 85 -3.44 3.02 4.09
N TRP A 86 -3.69 3.64 5.24
CA TRP A 86 -2.67 3.83 6.26
C TRP A 86 -3.05 3.08 7.52
N LEU A 87 -2.45 1.91 7.69
CA LEU A 87 -2.51 1.10 8.89
C LEU A 87 -1.57 1.74 9.93
N PHE A 88 -2.09 2.80 10.55
CA PHE A 88 -1.45 3.71 11.51
C PHE A 88 -0.72 4.93 10.89
N ASN A 89 -0.76 6.06 11.61
CA ASN A 89 -0.01 7.30 11.32
C ASN A 89 -0.12 7.82 9.87
N GLY A 90 -1.32 7.78 9.29
CA GLY A 90 -1.65 8.42 8.01
C GLY A 90 -2.19 9.85 8.17
N PRO A 91 -2.48 10.53 7.05
CA PRO A 91 -3.12 11.85 7.05
C PRO A 91 -4.55 11.79 7.59
N TRP A 92 -4.90 12.68 8.51
CA TRP A 92 -6.19 12.75 9.19
C TRP A 92 -6.79 14.16 9.13
N LYS A 93 -8.00 14.29 8.59
CA LYS A 93 -8.84 15.51 8.77
C LYS A 93 -10.04 15.32 9.71
N SER A 94 -10.19 14.12 10.29
CA SER A 94 -11.48 13.40 10.41
C SER A 94 -11.72 12.52 11.66
N ILE A 95 -10.69 12.07 12.38
CA ILE A 95 -10.89 11.01 13.40
C ILE A 95 -10.56 11.48 14.81
N GLY A 96 -11.40 11.06 15.75
CA GLY A 96 -11.24 11.35 17.17
C GLY A 96 -9.92 10.81 17.71
N ARG A 97 -9.43 11.43 18.79
CA ARG A 97 -8.12 11.18 19.42
C ARG A 97 -7.77 9.71 19.72
N LEU A 98 -8.76 8.81 19.70
CA LEU A 98 -8.66 7.42 20.13
C LEU A 98 -8.40 6.41 18.99
N ASN A 99 -8.56 6.78 17.71
CA ASN A 99 -8.33 5.84 16.59
C ASN A 99 -7.28 6.37 15.61
N ARG A 100 -6.06 5.81 15.67
CA ARG A 100 -4.93 6.16 14.79
C ARG A 100 -4.89 5.32 13.50
N ASN A 101 -5.73 4.30 13.42
CA ASN A 101 -5.82 3.42 12.27
C ASN A 101 -6.80 3.99 11.23
N THR A 102 -6.29 4.42 10.07
CA THR A 102 -7.13 4.88 8.94
C THR A 102 -7.50 3.75 7.98
N ALA A 103 -6.97 2.54 8.19
CA ALA A 103 -7.22 1.41 7.34
C ALA A 103 -8.69 0.98 7.44
N ARG A 104 -9.52 1.55 6.56
CA ARG A 104 -10.94 1.23 6.43
C ARG A 104 -11.19 0.39 5.18
N TRP A 105 -10.24 -0.46 4.80
CA TRP A 105 -10.34 -1.27 3.58
C TRP A 105 -11.57 -2.18 3.58
N ALA A 106 -11.98 -2.74 4.72
CA ALA A 106 -13.17 -3.60 4.75
C ALA A 106 -14.45 -2.81 4.48
N ALA A 107 -14.60 -1.64 5.07
CA ALA A 107 -15.75 -0.76 4.84
C ALA A 107 -15.76 -0.24 3.40
N TRP A 108 -14.59 0.18 2.90
CA TRP A 108 -14.40 0.59 1.51
C TRP A 108 -14.78 -0.54 0.54
N TYR A 109 -14.22 -1.74 0.70
CA TYR A 109 -14.48 -2.87 -0.19
C TYR A 109 -15.93 -3.33 -0.15
N ARG A 110 -16.58 -3.29 1.03
CA ARG A 110 -18.02 -3.56 1.18
C ARG A 110 -18.89 -2.56 0.44
N SER A 111 -18.48 -1.30 0.35
CA SER A 111 -19.21 -0.26 -0.38
C SER A 111 -19.16 -0.41 -1.90
N LEU A 112 -18.20 -1.19 -2.42
CA LEU A 112 -18.07 -1.45 -3.86
C LEU A 112 -19.10 -2.48 -4.36
N THR A 113 -19.62 -2.24 -5.56
CA THR A 113 -20.40 -3.23 -6.33
C THR A 113 -19.51 -4.40 -6.78
N LYS A 114 -20.14 -5.52 -7.20
CA LYS A 114 -19.40 -6.69 -7.71
C LYS A 114 -18.43 -6.35 -8.84
N ASP A 115 -18.87 -5.55 -9.82
CA ASP A 115 -18.02 -5.16 -10.94
C ASP A 115 -16.85 -4.29 -10.49
N GLN A 116 -17.08 -3.35 -9.56
CA GLN A 116 -16.03 -2.50 -9.01
C GLN A 116 -15.01 -3.31 -8.21
N ARG A 117 -15.45 -4.30 -7.41
CA ARG A 117 -14.53 -5.21 -6.70
C ARG A 117 -13.61 -5.96 -7.67
N ASN A 118 -14.16 -6.45 -8.78
CA ASN A 118 -13.38 -7.11 -9.83
C ASN A 118 -12.43 -6.14 -10.57
N ALA A 119 -12.75 -4.86 -10.57
CA ALA A 119 -11.96 -3.82 -11.20
C ALA A 119 -10.75 -3.38 -10.36
N VAL A 120 -10.69 -3.67 -9.06
CA VAL A 120 -9.55 -3.30 -8.19
C VAL A 120 -8.25 -3.94 -8.70
N GLN A 121 -7.29 -3.11 -9.11
CA GLN A 121 -6.00 -3.58 -9.64
C GLN A 121 -4.86 -3.53 -8.61
N VAL A 122 -4.77 -2.43 -7.85
CA VAL A 122 -3.66 -2.19 -6.92
C VAL A 122 -4.22 -1.70 -5.59
N VAL A 123 -3.81 -2.36 -4.50
CA VAL A 123 -4.03 -1.88 -3.14
C VAL A 123 -2.67 -1.60 -2.52
N HIS A 124 -2.50 -0.41 -1.96
CA HIS A 124 -1.28 0.00 -1.27
C HIS A 124 -1.58 0.25 0.20
N ILE A 125 -0.78 -0.34 1.07
CA ILE A 125 -0.93 -0.16 2.51
C ILE A 125 0.40 0.33 3.09
N PHE A 126 0.38 1.51 3.69
CA PHE A 126 1.40 1.93 4.64
C PHE A 126 1.13 1.23 5.95
N VAL A 127 2.08 0.40 6.40
CA VAL A 127 1.87 -0.53 7.51
C VAL A 127 2.87 -0.30 8.62
N GLN A 128 2.36 0.06 9.80
CA GLN A 128 3.14 -0.11 11.02
C GLN A 128 3.33 -1.62 11.30
N GLN A 129 4.57 -2.02 11.55
CA GLN A 129 4.96 -3.41 11.69
C GLN A 129 4.17 -4.14 12.78
N CYS A 130 3.88 -3.48 13.90
CA CYS A 130 3.11 -4.07 14.99
C CYS A 130 1.70 -4.50 14.54
N TYR A 131 1.05 -3.69 13.70
CA TYR A 131 -0.28 -3.99 13.16
C TYR A 131 -0.18 -5.06 12.07
N LEU A 132 0.84 -5.00 11.22
CA LEU A 132 1.11 -6.04 10.22
C LEU A 132 1.25 -7.42 10.87
N GLU A 133 2.13 -7.56 11.86
CA GLU A 133 2.39 -8.82 12.58
C GLU A 133 1.22 -9.29 13.44
N SER A 134 0.23 -8.43 13.66
CA SER A 134 -1.00 -8.73 14.41
C SER A 134 -2.23 -8.89 13.51
N LEU A 135 -2.05 -8.88 12.18
CA LEU A 135 -3.13 -9.20 11.26
C LEU A 135 -3.62 -10.64 11.51
N GLY A 136 -4.91 -10.80 11.77
CA GLY A 136 -5.52 -12.09 12.06
C GLY A 136 -5.43 -12.55 13.52
N THR A 137 -4.82 -11.76 14.42
CA THR A 137 -4.79 -12.02 15.87
C THR A 137 -5.52 -10.95 16.68
N PHE A 138 -5.47 -9.68 16.27
CA PHE A 138 -6.27 -8.63 16.89
C PHE A 138 -7.71 -8.64 16.37
N ALA A 139 -8.67 -8.81 17.29
CA ALA A 139 -10.09 -8.90 16.96
C ALA A 139 -10.63 -7.66 16.21
N ASP A 140 -10.07 -6.48 16.49
CA ASP A 140 -10.49 -5.21 15.91
C ASP A 140 -9.79 -4.87 14.57
N LEU A 141 -8.86 -5.72 14.11
CA LEU A 141 -8.21 -5.55 12.81
C LEU A 141 -8.88 -6.43 11.76
N ASP A 142 -9.49 -5.79 10.77
CA ASP A 142 -9.99 -6.50 9.62
C ASP A 142 -8.85 -7.25 8.92
N PRO A 143 -9.02 -8.54 8.57
CA PRO A 143 -8.07 -9.24 7.71
C PRO A 143 -7.98 -8.54 6.35
N LEU A 144 -7.04 -8.95 5.49
CA LEU A 144 -6.94 -8.48 4.11
C LEU A 144 -8.10 -9.01 3.25
N CYS A 145 -9.30 -8.47 3.50
CA CYS A 145 -10.60 -8.94 3.02
C CYS A 145 -11.02 -8.28 1.70
N PHE A 146 -10.07 -8.08 0.80
CA PHE A 146 -10.28 -7.48 -0.52
C PHE A 146 -9.59 -8.31 -1.60
N GLN A 147 -10.05 -8.18 -2.84
CA GLN A 147 -9.37 -8.72 -4.02
C GLN A 147 -8.48 -7.63 -4.64
N THR A 148 -7.30 -8.02 -5.12
CA THR A 148 -6.43 -7.14 -5.90
C THR A 148 -5.45 -7.98 -6.72
N ARG A 149 -4.95 -7.45 -7.84
CA ARG A 149 -3.88 -8.11 -8.61
C ARG A 149 -2.49 -7.80 -8.05
N LYS A 150 -2.32 -6.59 -7.51
CA LYS A 150 -1.09 -6.13 -6.88
C LYS A 150 -1.38 -5.67 -5.45
N LEU A 151 -0.62 -6.20 -4.51
CA LEU A 151 -0.54 -5.66 -3.15
C LEU A 151 0.80 -4.94 -3.01
N HIS A 152 0.75 -3.68 -2.63
CA HIS A 152 1.92 -2.86 -2.34
C HIS A 152 1.93 -2.61 -0.83
N LEU A 153 3.02 -2.90 -0.13
CA LEU A 153 3.19 -2.64 1.29
C LEU A 153 4.38 -1.72 1.50
N THR A 154 4.22 -0.66 2.30
CA THR A 154 5.34 0.20 2.70
C THR A 154 5.48 0.19 4.22
N ILE A 155 6.67 -0.15 4.72
CA ILE A 155 7.05 0.05 6.12
C ILE A 155 7.98 1.27 6.15
N ARG A 156 7.48 2.41 6.64
CA ARG A 156 8.26 3.65 6.77
C ARG A 156 9.31 3.55 7.88
N HIS A 157 10.25 4.50 7.94
CA HIS A 157 11.25 4.50 9.02
C HIS A 157 10.64 4.43 10.42
N SER A 158 9.52 5.13 10.68
CA SER A 158 8.80 5.19 11.96
C SER A 158 7.84 4.02 12.20
N ASP A 159 7.65 3.17 11.19
CA ASP A 159 6.67 2.07 11.23
C ASP A 159 7.29 0.78 11.77
N TRP A 160 8.62 0.69 11.83
CA TRP A 160 9.33 -0.46 12.39
C TRP A 160 9.18 -0.56 13.89
N TRP A 161 9.24 -1.78 14.43
CA TRP A 161 9.67 -1.93 15.80
C TRP A 161 11.08 -1.35 15.98
N SER A 162 11.34 -0.75 17.13
CA SER A 162 12.69 -0.28 17.49
C SER A 162 13.21 0.86 16.62
N TRP A 163 12.32 1.58 15.91
CA TRP A 163 12.69 2.69 15.06
C TRP A 163 13.37 3.83 15.84
N GLU A 164 13.01 4.03 17.11
CA GLU A 164 13.60 5.04 18.02
C GLU A 164 14.94 4.59 18.62
N SER A 165 15.20 3.28 18.66
CA SER A 165 16.40 2.73 19.30
C SER A 165 17.67 3.17 18.54
N PRO A 166 18.80 3.45 19.20
CA PRO A 166 20.04 3.80 18.51
C PRO A 166 20.50 2.70 17.53
N ALA A 167 21.30 3.07 16.52
CA ALA A 167 21.73 2.14 15.46
C ALA A 167 22.62 1.00 15.98
N GLU A 168 23.36 1.28 17.07
CA GLU A 168 24.23 0.38 17.81
C GLU A 168 23.49 -0.47 18.85
N SER A 169 22.20 -0.22 19.09
CA SER A 169 21.43 -0.97 20.07
C SER A 169 21.20 -2.43 19.63
N ASN A 170 21.01 -3.33 20.60
CA ASN A 170 20.64 -4.72 20.34
C ASN A 170 19.18 -4.87 19.86
N ASP A 171 18.36 -3.83 20.02
CA ASP A 171 16.98 -3.77 19.59
C ASP A 171 16.93 -3.33 18.11
N ARG A 172 17.25 -4.27 17.22
CA ARG A 172 17.45 -4.04 15.78
C ARG A 172 16.24 -4.43 14.95
N LEU A 173 16.16 -3.90 13.72
CA LEU A 173 15.14 -4.29 12.73
C LEU A 173 15.10 -5.82 12.53
N GLY A 174 13.91 -6.37 12.54
CA GLY A 174 13.65 -7.78 12.26
C GLY A 174 12.20 -7.98 11.88
N ILE A 175 11.93 -8.84 10.90
CA ILE A 175 10.58 -9.14 10.41
C ILE A 175 10.58 -10.52 9.76
N CYS A 176 9.52 -11.29 9.95
CA CYS A 176 9.41 -12.62 9.36
C CYS A 176 7.96 -12.94 8.94
N PRO A 177 7.68 -13.32 7.68
CA PRO A 177 6.31 -13.55 7.18
C PRO A 177 5.51 -14.65 7.85
N TRP A 178 6.19 -15.66 8.40
CA TRP A 178 5.58 -16.86 8.95
C TRP A 178 5.74 -16.97 10.47
N ARG A 179 6.04 -15.85 11.15
CA ARG A 179 6.02 -15.79 12.61
C ARG A 179 4.78 -15.05 13.09
N VAL A 180 4.24 -15.53 14.20
CA VAL A 180 3.14 -14.87 14.92
C VAL A 180 3.76 -13.85 15.88
N ALA A 181 3.13 -12.68 15.99
CA ALA A 181 3.55 -11.57 16.86
C ALA A 181 4.91 -10.95 16.46
N ARG A 182 5.41 -10.06 17.33
CA ARG A 182 6.65 -9.30 17.12
C ARG A 182 7.83 -10.21 16.81
N THR A 183 8.49 -9.96 15.68
CA THR A 183 9.75 -10.62 15.33
C THR A 183 10.94 -9.75 15.70
N SER A 184 11.81 -10.21 16.59
CA SER A 184 13.11 -9.56 16.84
C SER A 184 14.13 -9.89 15.73
N CYS A 185 15.18 -9.08 15.62
CA CYS A 185 16.29 -9.36 14.71
C CYS A 185 16.91 -10.76 14.94
N GLN A 186 17.11 -11.14 16.21
CA GLN A 186 17.67 -12.46 16.55
C GLN A 186 16.73 -13.61 16.12
N GLN A 187 15.42 -13.46 16.33
CA GLN A 187 14.44 -14.45 15.89
C GLN A 187 14.41 -14.57 14.36
N MET A 188 14.46 -13.45 13.63
CA MET A 188 14.57 -13.45 12.17
C MET A 188 15.84 -14.17 11.69
N LEU A 189 16.98 -13.95 12.36
CA LEU A 189 18.26 -14.57 12.01
C LEU A 189 18.30 -16.07 12.35
N ALA A 190 17.57 -16.51 13.37
CA ALA A 190 17.46 -17.92 13.76
C ALA A 190 16.66 -18.77 12.75
N GLU A 191 15.82 -18.15 11.93
CA GLU A 191 15.12 -18.86 10.84
C GLU A 191 16.14 -19.34 9.77
N PRO A 192 15.88 -20.42 9.03
CA PRO A 192 16.74 -20.87 7.94
C PRO A 192 16.98 -19.75 6.91
N PRO A 193 18.23 -19.48 6.47
CA PRO A 193 18.52 -18.40 5.51
C PRO A 193 17.87 -18.59 4.13
N ARG A 194 17.58 -19.84 3.76
CA ARG A 194 16.88 -20.22 2.52
C ARG A 194 15.88 -21.33 2.85
N PRO A 195 14.72 -20.99 3.45
CA PRO A 195 13.75 -22.00 3.84
C PRO A 195 13.09 -22.61 2.60
N SER A 196 12.90 -23.93 2.61
CA SER A 196 12.14 -24.63 1.57
C SER A 196 10.66 -24.21 1.58
N VAL A 197 9.96 -24.36 0.46
CA VAL A 197 8.52 -24.07 0.38
C VAL A 197 7.70 -24.88 1.39
N SER A 198 8.06 -26.15 1.65
CA SER A 198 7.42 -26.98 2.68
C SER A 198 7.56 -26.38 4.08
N TYR A 199 8.78 -26.02 4.49
CA TYR A 199 9.05 -25.32 5.75
C TYR A 199 8.17 -24.08 5.95
N ILE A 200 8.01 -23.28 4.89
CA ILE A 200 7.16 -22.08 4.90
C ILE A 200 5.69 -22.45 5.03
N LYS A 201 5.18 -23.39 4.22
CA LYS A 201 3.77 -23.82 4.23
C LYS A 201 3.32 -24.31 5.61
N GLU A 202 4.20 -25.00 6.35
CA GLU A 202 3.91 -25.48 7.70
C GLU A 202 3.75 -24.36 8.74
N ARG A 203 4.37 -23.20 8.51
CA ARG A 203 4.45 -22.10 9.50
C ARG A 203 3.60 -20.89 9.12
N MET A 204 3.37 -20.68 7.82
CA MET A 204 2.61 -19.56 7.32
C MET A 204 1.11 -19.86 7.44
N SER A 205 0.54 -19.52 8.59
CA SER A 205 -0.89 -19.68 8.89
C SER A 205 -1.67 -18.37 8.72
N PRO A 206 -3.02 -18.39 8.74
CA PRO A 206 -3.83 -17.17 8.75
C PRO A 206 -3.56 -16.21 9.91
N GLN A 207 -2.86 -16.63 10.97
CA GLN A 207 -2.46 -15.76 12.09
C GLN A 207 -1.11 -15.05 11.85
N THR A 208 -0.45 -15.36 10.74
CA THR A 208 0.80 -14.72 10.31
C THR A 208 0.49 -13.71 9.21
N TRP A 209 1.26 -12.62 9.14
CA TRP A 209 1.03 -11.61 8.10
C TRP A 209 1.30 -12.14 6.69
N GLY A 210 2.25 -13.07 6.53
CA GLY A 210 2.47 -13.75 5.26
C GLY A 210 1.27 -14.62 4.86
N GLY A 211 0.64 -15.31 5.81
CA GLY A 211 -0.57 -16.09 5.54
C GLY A 211 -1.79 -15.22 5.23
N GLN A 212 -1.86 -14.00 5.73
CA GLN A 212 -2.87 -13.01 5.32
C GLN A 212 -2.69 -12.62 3.85
N ILE A 213 -1.45 -12.37 3.41
CA ILE A 213 -1.13 -12.10 1.99
C ILE A 213 -1.52 -13.29 1.11
N CYS A 214 -1.21 -14.52 1.53
CA CYS A 214 -1.53 -15.73 0.77
C CYS A 214 -3.02 -15.93 0.52
N GLN A 215 -3.88 -15.33 1.35
CA GLN A 215 -5.34 -15.43 1.23
C GLN A 215 -5.95 -14.36 0.32
N VAL A 216 -5.20 -13.35 -0.12
CA VAL A 216 -5.71 -12.26 -0.96
C VAL A 216 -6.12 -12.82 -2.33
N PRO A 217 -7.42 -12.79 -2.69
CA PRO A 217 -7.88 -13.33 -3.96
C PRO A 217 -7.30 -12.57 -5.14
N GLY A 218 -6.97 -13.28 -6.22
CA GLY A 218 -6.49 -12.70 -7.47
C GLY A 218 -5.08 -12.10 -7.42
N LEU A 219 -4.36 -12.23 -6.30
CA LEU A 219 -3.03 -11.65 -6.12
C LEU A 219 -2.02 -12.28 -7.08
N GLN A 220 -1.28 -11.43 -7.79
CA GLN A 220 -0.26 -11.83 -8.77
C GLN A 220 1.10 -11.20 -8.46
N MET A 221 1.10 -10.07 -7.76
CA MET A 221 2.29 -9.30 -7.44
C MET A 221 2.22 -8.78 -6.01
N LEU A 222 3.30 -8.96 -5.27
CA LEU A 222 3.55 -8.28 -4.00
C LEU A 222 4.74 -7.35 -4.21
N GLU A 223 4.54 -6.07 -3.99
CA GLU A 223 5.63 -5.10 -3.86
C GLU A 223 5.78 -4.73 -2.40
N MET A 224 7.00 -4.75 -1.89
CA MET A 224 7.30 -4.25 -0.55
C MET A 224 8.36 -3.17 -0.63
N GLU A 225 8.10 -2.08 0.07
CA GLU A 225 9.02 -0.98 0.26
C GLU A 225 9.40 -0.89 1.74
N PHE A 226 10.70 -0.95 1.99
CA PHE A 226 11.27 -0.82 3.30
C PHE A 226 12.05 0.47 3.40
N GLU A 227 11.68 1.34 4.33
CA GLU A 227 12.35 2.61 4.58
C GLU A 227 12.93 2.63 5.99
N THR A 228 14.14 3.17 6.15
CA THR A 228 14.75 3.42 7.46
C THR A 228 15.58 4.70 7.44
N ASP A 229 16.03 5.15 8.60
CA ASP A 229 17.02 6.23 8.69
C ASP A 229 18.35 5.74 8.10
N GLU A 230 19.06 6.55 7.32
CA GLU A 230 20.32 6.16 6.65
C GLU A 230 21.34 5.58 7.66
N VAL A 231 21.35 6.08 8.91
CA VAL A 231 22.23 5.56 9.97
C VAL A 231 21.96 4.09 10.33
N LYS A 232 20.75 3.58 10.04
CA LYS A 232 20.32 2.19 10.25
C LYS A 232 20.36 1.36 8.98
N ARG A 233 20.92 1.86 7.87
CA ARG A 233 21.03 1.15 6.59
C ARG A 233 21.51 -0.29 6.73
N ALA A 234 22.56 -0.54 7.50
CA ALA A 234 23.10 -1.89 7.71
C ALA A 234 22.09 -2.84 8.39
N GLN A 235 21.17 -2.34 9.23
CA GLN A 235 20.10 -3.15 9.79
C GLN A 235 19.07 -3.52 8.73
N LEU A 236 18.69 -2.56 7.88
CA LEU A 236 17.74 -2.81 6.80
C LEU A 236 18.32 -3.76 5.75
N GLU A 237 19.61 -3.65 5.43
CA GLU A 237 20.29 -4.57 4.52
C GLU A 237 20.17 -6.02 5.00
N LEU A 238 20.27 -6.29 6.31
CA LEU A 238 20.04 -7.63 6.85
C LEU A 238 18.60 -8.12 6.60
N VAL A 239 17.60 -7.27 6.84
CA VAL A 239 16.19 -7.59 6.54
C VAL A 239 16.01 -7.89 5.05
N VAL A 240 16.58 -7.06 4.17
CA VAL A 240 16.53 -7.24 2.71
C VAL A 240 17.18 -8.56 2.29
N GLN A 241 18.32 -8.94 2.87
CA GLN A 241 18.94 -10.24 2.57
C GLN A 241 18.04 -11.42 2.95
N ARG A 242 17.31 -11.32 4.07
CA ARG A 242 16.32 -12.32 4.48
C ARG A 242 15.09 -12.31 3.56
N ALA A 243 14.66 -11.14 3.12
CA ALA A 243 13.48 -10.97 2.26
C ALA A 243 13.64 -11.62 0.88
N LYS A 244 14.88 -11.69 0.35
CA LYS A 244 15.17 -12.36 -0.93
C LYS A 244 14.76 -13.83 -0.97
N SER A 245 14.70 -14.51 0.19
CA SER A 245 14.28 -15.90 0.28
C SER A 245 12.82 -16.08 0.68
N TRP A 246 12.04 -15.00 0.80
CA TRP A 246 10.62 -15.10 1.11
C TRP A 246 9.84 -15.63 -0.08
N VAL A 247 8.95 -16.55 0.21
CA VAL A 247 8.00 -17.13 -0.74
C VAL A 247 6.63 -17.13 -0.08
N PHE A 248 5.60 -16.76 -0.84
CA PHE A 248 4.21 -16.72 -0.36
C PHE A 248 3.37 -17.71 -1.17
N PRO A 249 3.09 -18.92 -0.63
CA PRO A 249 2.24 -19.90 -1.29
C PRO A 249 0.79 -19.44 -1.28
N LEU A 250 0.28 -19.01 -2.44
CA LEU A 250 -1.07 -18.47 -2.52
C LEU A 250 -2.11 -19.56 -2.27
N CYS A 251 -3.06 -19.28 -1.38
CA CYS A 251 -4.10 -20.22 -1.01
C CYS A 251 -4.95 -20.56 -2.24
N ASN A 252 -5.33 -21.84 -2.36
CA ASN A 252 -6.19 -22.35 -3.43
C ASN A 252 -5.61 -22.20 -4.85
N GLN A 253 -4.28 -22.04 -4.98
CA GLN A 253 -3.58 -21.96 -6.25
C GLN A 253 -2.29 -22.78 -6.21
N ASN A 254 -1.89 -23.35 -7.34
CA ASN A 254 -0.59 -24.02 -7.49
C ASN A 254 0.54 -23.03 -7.85
N VAL A 255 0.52 -21.85 -7.23
CA VAL A 255 1.48 -20.78 -7.47
C VAL A 255 2.02 -20.22 -6.16
N VAL A 256 3.23 -19.66 -6.25
CA VAL A 256 3.86 -18.91 -5.17
C VAL A 256 4.25 -17.53 -5.66
N LEU A 257 4.16 -16.51 -4.80
CA LEU A 257 4.88 -15.27 -5.03
C LEU A 257 6.34 -15.49 -4.63
N ALA A 258 7.24 -15.39 -5.61
CA ALA A 258 8.68 -15.51 -5.41
C ALA A 258 9.38 -14.20 -5.80
N TRP A 259 10.47 -13.88 -5.11
CA TRP A 259 11.23 -12.66 -5.39
C TRP A 259 11.74 -12.70 -6.84
N THR A 260 11.53 -11.59 -7.55
CA THR A 260 11.83 -11.48 -8.98
C THR A 260 13.32 -11.29 -9.29
N GLY A 261 14.18 -11.17 -8.27
CA GLY A 261 15.56 -10.73 -8.43
C GLY A 261 15.70 -9.20 -8.57
N GLN A 262 14.60 -8.46 -8.72
CA GLN A 262 14.60 -7.00 -8.83
C GLN A 262 14.64 -6.35 -7.45
N LEU A 263 15.55 -5.40 -7.30
CA LEU A 263 15.75 -4.59 -6.10
C LEU A 263 16.08 -3.17 -6.54
N LYS A 264 15.31 -2.20 -6.06
CA LYS A 264 15.53 -0.78 -6.31
C LYS A 264 15.89 -0.09 -5.01
N GLU A 265 17.04 0.58 -5.01
CA GLU A 265 17.49 1.38 -3.87
C GLU A 265 17.28 2.85 -4.20
N SER A 266 16.87 3.62 -3.20
CA SER A 266 16.77 5.07 -3.31
C SER A 266 16.97 5.71 -1.95
N SER A 267 17.07 7.05 -1.94
CA SER A 267 17.15 7.81 -0.70
C SER A 267 16.50 9.17 -0.88
N TRP A 268 16.02 9.74 0.22
CA TRP A 268 15.43 11.07 0.21
C TRP A 268 15.68 11.79 1.54
N GLU A 269 15.56 13.12 1.54
CA GLU A 269 15.80 13.94 2.72
C GLU A 269 14.52 14.61 3.21
N GLY A 270 14.19 14.36 4.47
CA GLY A 270 13.04 14.95 5.15
C GLY A 270 13.42 15.60 6.46
N LEU A 271 12.44 16.22 7.12
CA LEU A 271 12.64 16.76 8.46
C LEU A 271 13.00 15.64 9.43
N ARG A 272 13.87 15.98 10.38
CA ARG A 272 14.26 15.07 11.44
C ARG A 272 13.11 14.90 12.42
N GLU A 273 12.65 15.97 13.03
CA GLU A 273 11.55 15.89 14.00
C GLU A 273 10.20 15.83 13.26
N LEU A 274 9.59 14.66 13.21
CA LEU A 274 8.28 14.44 12.59
C LEU A 274 7.20 14.32 13.67
N LYS A 275 6.00 14.79 13.33
CA LYS A 275 4.82 14.76 14.20
C LYS A 275 3.74 13.89 13.61
N ASP A 276 2.92 13.35 14.49
CA ASP A 276 1.65 12.76 14.11
C ASP A 276 0.63 13.86 13.73
N ASP A 277 -0.40 13.51 12.94
CA ASP A 277 -1.39 14.48 12.43
C ASP A 277 -2.44 14.95 13.44
N TYR A 278 -2.54 14.33 14.62
CA TYR A 278 -3.62 14.64 15.59
C TYR A 278 -3.32 15.84 16.51
N GLN A 279 -2.19 16.54 16.31
CA GLN A 279 -1.74 17.64 17.15
C GLN A 279 -2.12 19.04 16.60
N VAL A 280 -3.28 19.14 15.94
CA VAL A 280 -3.69 20.30 15.10
C VAL A 280 -3.89 21.61 15.84
N LEU A 281 -4.31 21.58 17.12
CA LEU A 281 -4.91 22.76 17.77
C LEU A 281 -3.94 23.94 18.03
N ARG A 282 -2.62 23.81 17.79
CA ARG A 282 -1.62 24.86 18.08
C ARG A 282 -0.41 24.85 17.13
N GLU A 283 -0.59 24.43 15.90
CA GLU A 283 0.54 24.23 15.00
C GLU A 283 1.07 25.54 14.41
N GLN A 284 2.34 25.81 14.66
CA GLN A 284 3.07 26.89 13.98
C GLN A 284 3.44 26.48 12.55
N PRO A 285 3.74 27.46 11.66
CA PRO A 285 4.38 27.17 10.38
C PRO A 285 5.65 26.35 10.56
N VAL A 286 5.93 25.47 9.59
CA VAL A 286 7.18 24.70 9.56
C VAL A 286 8.31 25.65 9.19
N GLY A 287 9.34 25.75 10.03
CA GLY A 287 10.49 26.61 9.75
C GLY A 287 11.41 26.01 8.69
N ASP A 288 12.01 26.86 7.86
CA ASP A 288 12.86 26.44 6.73
C ASP A 288 14.20 25.82 7.16
N ASN A 289 14.70 26.19 8.34
CA ASN A 289 16.02 25.79 8.84
C ASN A 289 15.96 24.62 9.84
N LEU A 290 14.89 23.83 9.84
CA LEU A 290 14.76 22.69 10.73
C LEU A 290 15.75 21.58 10.35
N PRO A 291 16.32 20.85 11.33
CA PRO A 291 17.23 19.73 11.05
C PRO A 291 16.57 18.70 10.13
N ARG A 292 17.34 18.22 9.16
CA ARG A 292 16.92 17.18 8.22
C ARG A 292 17.68 15.88 8.48
N ARG A 293 17.12 14.79 8.01
CA ARG A 293 17.78 13.49 7.97
C ARG A 293 17.55 12.82 6.63
N LYS A 294 18.47 11.93 6.28
CA LYS A 294 18.40 11.13 5.06
C LYS A 294 17.76 9.78 5.39
N TYR A 295 16.80 9.39 4.57
CA TYR A 295 16.12 8.12 4.65
C TYR A 295 16.59 7.21 3.51
N TYR A 296 16.83 5.95 3.83
CA TYR A 296 17.21 4.91 2.90
C TYR A 296 16.00 4.02 2.59
N VAL A 297 15.73 3.77 1.32
CA VAL A 297 14.54 3.04 0.86
C VAL A 297 14.95 1.91 -0.08
N VAL A 298 14.40 0.72 0.16
CA VAL A 298 14.56 -0.45 -0.70
C VAL A 298 13.19 -0.96 -1.13
N SER A 299 12.95 -1.02 -2.43
CA SER A 299 11.73 -1.61 -3.02
C SER A 299 12.07 -2.97 -3.64
N MET A 300 11.24 -3.97 -3.34
CA MET A 300 11.38 -5.35 -3.79
C MET A 300 10.07 -5.86 -4.36
N LEU A 301 10.16 -6.69 -5.42
CA LEU A 301 8.99 -7.24 -6.11
C LEU A 301 9.01 -8.77 -6.06
N TRP A 302 7.88 -9.36 -5.66
CA TRP A 302 7.56 -10.78 -5.78
C TRP A 302 6.45 -10.96 -6.80
N ARG A 303 6.58 -11.98 -7.66
CA ARG A 303 5.62 -12.28 -8.72
C ARG A 303 5.15 -13.73 -8.62
N ALA A 304 3.89 -13.96 -8.97
CA ALA A 304 3.33 -15.29 -9.07
C ALA A 304 4.09 -16.13 -10.10
N SER A 305 4.50 -17.31 -9.68
CA SER A 305 5.16 -18.33 -10.50
C SER A 305 4.64 -19.71 -10.10
N ALA A 306 4.64 -20.66 -11.05
CA ALA A 306 4.26 -22.04 -10.74
C ALA A 306 5.22 -22.63 -9.69
N ILE A 307 4.68 -23.48 -8.81
CA ILE A 307 5.51 -24.23 -7.87
C ILE A 307 6.34 -25.22 -8.68
N ALA A 308 7.66 -25.06 -8.64
CA ALA A 308 8.62 -26.04 -9.17
C ALA A 308 8.70 -27.27 -8.25
#